data_AF-A0A3Q4GSY3-F1
#
_entry.id   AF-A0A3Q4GSY3-F1
#
_cell.length_a   1.000
_cell.length_b   1.000
_cell.length_c   1.000
_cell.angle_alpha   90.00
_cell.angle_beta   90.00
_cell.angle_gamma   90.00
#
_symmetry.space_group_name_H-M   'P 1'
#
loop_
_entity.id
_entity.type
_entity.pdbx_description
1 polymer ?
#
loop_
_entity_poly.entity_id
_entity_poly.type
_entity_poly.pdbx_seq_one_letter_code
_entity_poly.pdbx_strand_id
1 'polypeptide(L)'
;MAKTITSTLADTLENLSKGEFERFCHKLLDRREEPRVKRSHVEDKSRLQITDVLVSTFTEEGALTVVLEILEAIGCNQRPASTAAVQVTS
;
A
#
# COMPACT_ATOMS: atom_id res chain seq x y z
N MET A 1 21.62 -13.52 0.78
CA MET A 1 20.66 -13.14 1.83
C MET A 1 19.34 -12.86 1.13
N ALA A 2 18.36 -13.76 1.27
CA ALA A 2 17.08 -13.61 0.58
C ALA A 2 16.41 -12.33 1.08
N LYS A 3 16.26 -11.34 0.21
CA LYS A 3 15.46 -10.15 0.51
C LYS A 3 14.02 -10.62 0.51
N THR A 4 13.49 -10.92 1.69
CA THR A 4 12.09 -11.31 1.87
C THR A 4 11.20 -10.15 1.44
N ILE A 5 10.02 -10.44 0.90
CA ILE A 5 9.06 -9.42 0.44
C ILE A 5 8.73 -8.43 1.58
N THR A 6 8.72 -8.94 2.82
CA THR A 6 8.60 -8.18 4.06
C THR A 6 9.64 -7.07 4.20
N SER A 7 10.91 -7.31 3.84
CA SER A 7 11.97 -6.31 3.92
C SER A 7 11.80 -5.20 2.89
N THR A 8 11.36 -5.55 1.67
CA THR A 8 11.05 -4.55 0.63
C THR A 8 9.86 -3.68 1.01
N LEU A 9 8.81 -4.29 1.59
CA LEU A 9 7.66 -3.57 2.11
C LEU A 9 8.02 -2.62 3.25
N ALA A 10 8.82 -3.11 4.22
CA ALA A 10 9.32 -2.30 5.33
C ALA A 10 10.12 -1.08 4.83
N ASP A 11 11.08 -1.29 3.94
CA ASP A 11 11.90 -0.22 3.34
C ASP A 11 11.02 0.80 2.60
N THR A 12 10.02 0.33 1.85
CA THR A 12 9.06 1.19 1.15
C THR A 12 8.26 2.05 2.13
N LEU A 13 7.73 1.45 3.20
CA LEU A 13 6.96 2.18 4.22
C LEU A 13 7.83 3.12 5.07
N GLU A 14 9.11 2.78 5.28
CA GLU A 14 10.09 3.64 5.95
C GLU A 14 10.50 4.83 5.09
N ASN A 15 10.51 4.68 3.76
CA ASN A 15 10.74 5.79 2.84
C ASN A 15 9.59 6.82 2.87
N LEU A 16 8.38 6.42 3.30
CA LEU A 16 7.23 7.31 3.37
C LEU A 16 7.37 8.33 4.51
N SER A 17 7.16 9.60 4.13
CA SER A 17 6.93 10.68 5.08
C SER A 17 5.68 10.42 5.91
N LYS A 18 5.63 11.01 7.12
CA LYS A 18 4.54 10.81 8.08
C LYS A 18 3.16 11.08 7.45
N GLY A 19 3.01 12.16 6.66
CA GLY A 19 1.76 12.49 5.98
C GLY A 19 1.34 11.47 4.90
N GLU A 20 2.29 10.93 4.13
CA GLU A 20 2.00 9.88 3.14
C GLU A 20 1.59 8.58 3.83
N PHE A 21 2.24 8.24 4.94
CA PHE A 21 1.89 7.09 5.76
C PHE A 21 0.49 7.22 6.38
N GLU A 22 0.11 8.40 6.87
CA GLU A 22 -1.25 8.67 7.37
C GLU A 22 -2.31 8.51 6.27
N ARG A 23 -2.04 9.02 5.06
CA ARG A 23 -2.92 8.85 3.90
C ARG A 23 -3.01 7.39 3.46
N PHE A 24 -1.89 6.68 3.48
CA PHE A 24 -1.82 5.24 3.23
C PHE A 24 -2.74 4.48 4.20
N CYS A 25 -2.59 4.72 5.51
CA CYS A 25 -3.41 4.11 6.54
C CYS A 25 -4.89 4.41 6.32
N HIS A 26 -5.23 5.67 6.02
CA HIS A 26 -6.61 6.05 5.73
C HIS A 26 -7.19 5.28 4.53
N LYS A 27 -6.44 5.13 3.44
CA LYS A 27 -6.87 4.38 2.24
C LYS A 27 -7.00 2.88 2.52
N LEU A 28 -6.07 2.32 3.29
CA LEU A 28 -6.10 0.92 3.73
C LEU A 28 -7.34 0.62 4.57
N LEU A 29 -7.76 1.58 5.40
CA LEU A 29 -8.96 1.48 6.24
C LEU A 29 -10.27 1.75 5.49
N ASP A 30 -10.20 2.51 4.41
CA ASP A 30 -11.35 2.85 3.56
C ASP A 30 -11.76 1.68 2.63
N ARG A 31 -10.86 0.71 2.38
CA ARG A 31 -11.19 -0.53 1.68
C ARG A 31 -12.29 -1.29 2.43
N ARG A 32 -13.47 -1.35 1.80
CA ARG A 32 -14.64 -2.12 2.27
C ARG A 32 -14.63 -3.58 1.83
N GLU A 33 -13.65 -3.97 1.02
CA GLU A 33 -13.48 -5.32 0.51
C GLU A 33 -12.76 -6.20 1.55
N GLU A 34 -13.22 -7.44 1.73
CA GLU A 34 -12.53 -8.41 2.59
C GLU A 34 -11.28 -8.92 1.87
N PRO A 35 -10.12 -9.04 2.55
CA PRO A 35 -9.89 -8.90 3.99
C PRO A 35 -9.69 -7.45 4.46
N ARG A 36 -10.43 -7.05 5.50
CA ARG A 36 -10.46 -5.69 6.02
C ARG A 36 -9.51 -5.50 7.21
N VAL A 37 -8.57 -4.58 7.08
CA VAL A 37 -7.69 -4.18 8.18
C VAL A 37 -8.46 -3.29 9.15
N LYS A 38 -8.50 -3.66 10.44
CA LYS A 38 -9.17 -2.86 11.48
C LYS A 38 -8.30 -1.66 11.85
N ARG A 39 -8.91 -0.51 12.19
CA ARG A 39 -8.20 0.70 12.69
C ARG A 39 -7.22 0.39 13.81
N SER A 40 -7.61 -0.46 14.75
CA SER A 40 -6.76 -0.89 15.88
C SER A 40 -5.46 -1.60 15.44
N HIS A 41 -5.40 -2.13 14.21
CA HIS A 41 -4.19 -2.73 13.67
C HIS A 41 -3.24 -1.74 12.98
N VAL A 42 -3.65 -0.47 12.83
CA VAL A 42 -2.95 0.55 12.03
C VAL A 42 -2.62 1.80 12.84
N GLU A 43 -3.53 2.23 13.72
CA GLU A 43 -3.47 3.52 14.43
C GLU A 43 -2.37 3.59 15.51
N ASP A 44 -2.02 2.46 16.13
CA ASP A 44 -0.99 2.35 17.18
C ASP A 44 0.25 1.55 16.77
N LYS A 45 0.40 1.25 15.47
CA LYS A 45 1.44 0.35 14.99
C LYS A 45 2.56 1.09 14.25
N SER A 46 3.80 0.70 14.57
CA SER A 46 4.98 1.12 13.81
C SER A 46 4.96 0.55 12.39
N ARG A 47 5.63 1.22 11.46
CA ARG A 47 5.74 0.82 10.03
C ARG A 47 6.08 -0.67 9.85
N LEU A 48 7.04 -1.19 10.61
CA LEU A 48 7.41 -2.61 10.62
C LEU A 48 6.27 -3.53 11.05
N GLN A 49 5.50 -3.12 12.06
CA GLN A 49 4.33 -3.87 12.52
C GLN A 49 3.18 -3.80 11.52
N ILE A 50 3.04 -2.70 10.77
CA ILE A 50 2.06 -2.58 9.68
C ILE A 50 2.43 -3.53 8.54
N THR A 51 3.71 -3.62 8.19
CA THR A 51 4.21 -4.60 7.20
C THR A 51 3.85 -6.02 7.60
N ASP A 52 4.07 -6.40 8.86
CA ASP A 52 3.73 -7.73 9.37
C ASP A 52 2.22 -8.01 9.31
N VAL A 53 1.39 -7.03 9.70
CA VAL A 53 -0.07 -7.12 9.56
C VAL A 53 -0.48 -7.27 8.10
N LEU A 54 0.11 -6.52 7.18
CA LEU A 54 -0.19 -6.60 5.76
C LEU A 54 0.13 -7.98 5.20
N VAL A 55 1.33 -8.51 5.48
CA VAL A 55 1.73 -9.85 5.05
C VAL A 55 0.85 -10.92 5.69
N SER A 56 0.47 -10.77 6.96
CA SER A 56 -0.43 -11.72 7.62
C SER A 56 -1.87 -11.65 7.12
N THR A 57 -2.32 -10.50 6.62
CA THR A 57 -3.71 -10.28 6.17
C THR A 57 -3.89 -10.59 4.68
N PHE A 58 -2.95 -10.14 3.85
CA PHE A 58 -3.04 -10.20 2.38
C PHE A 58 -2.07 -11.21 1.76
N THR A 59 -1.26 -11.91 2.56
CA THR A 59 -0.08 -12.70 2.11
C THR A 59 1.04 -11.84 1.55
N GLU A 60 2.26 -12.37 1.41
CA GLU A 60 3.43 -11.60 0.98
C GLU A 60 3.22 -10.91 -0.39
N GLU A 61 2.70 -11.64 -1.37
CA GLU A 61 2.47 -11.14 -2.73
C GLU A 61 1.31 -10.14 -2.79
N GLY A 62 0.23 -10.40 -2.05
CA GLY A 62 -0.91 -9.50 -1.98
C GLY A 62 -0.59 -8.20 -1.23
N ALA A 63 0.20 -8.27 -0.16
CA ALA A 63 0.64 -7.11 0.59
C ALA A 63 1.45 -6.13 -0.28
N LEU A 64 2.37 -6.64 -1.11
CA LEU A 64 3.17 -5.80 -2.00
C LEU A 64 2.30 -5.12 -3.06
N THR A 65 1.35 -5.86 -3.65
CA THR A 65 0.37 -5.30 -4.59
C THR A 65 -0.46 -4.19 -3.95
N VAL A 66 -1.04 -4.45 -2.78
CA VAL A 66 -1.88 -3.47 -2.05
C VAL A 66 -1.07 -2.22 -1.69
N VAL A 67 0.19 -2.38 -1.27
CA VAL A 67 1.05 -1.25 -0.94
C VAL A 67 1.31 -0.38 -2.17
N LEU A 68 1.69 -0.98 -3.30
CA LEU A 68 1.91 -0.23 -4.55
C LEU A 68 0.65 0.47 -5.05
N GLU A 69 -0.51 -0.20 -5.01
CA GLU A 69 -1.79 0.41 -5.41
C GLU A 69 -2.13 1.63 -4.57
N ILE A 70 -1.97 1.54 -3.24
CA ILE A 70 -2.28 2.66 -2.35
C ILE A 70 -1.27 3.79 -2.55
N LEU A 71 0.02 3.48 -2.71
CA LEU A 71 1.07 4.45 -3.01
C LEU A 71 0.80 5.21 -4.30
N GLU A 72 0.32 4.51 -5.33
CA GLU A 72 -0.11 5.12 -6.58
C GLU A 72 -1.35 5.99 -6.36
N ALA A 73 -2.32 5.52 -5.57
CA ALA A 73 -3.55 6.25 -5.28
C ALA A 73 -3.38 7.47 -4.35
N ILE A 74 -2.33 7.55 -3.54
CA ILE A 74 -1.98 8.76 -2.77
C ILE A 74 -1.12 9.74 -3.57
N GLY A 75 -0.65 9.35 -4.76
CA GLY A 75 0.15 10.20 -5.64
C GLY A 75 1.64 10.17 -5.33
N CYS A 76 2.10 9.20 -4.55
CA CYS A 76 3.53 8.98 -4.30
C CYS A 76 4.23 8.38 -5.54
N ASN A 77 3.46 7.86 -6.51
CA ASN A 77 3.96 7.52 -7.83
C ASN A 77 3.79 8.73 -8.77
N GLN A 78 4.85 9.51 -8.94
CA GLN A 78 5.02 10.33 -10.14
C GLN A 78 5.21 9.37 -11.33
N ARG A 79 4.11 8.86 -11.88
CA ARG A 79 4.08 8.40 -13.27
C ARG A 79 2.89 9.00 -14.00
N PRO A 80 3.12 9.63 -15.16
CA PRO A 80 2.06 10.22 -15.95
C PRO A 80 1.16 9.09 -16.48
N ALA A 81 -0.11 9.42 -16.60
CA ALA A 81 -1.10 8.65 -17.33
C ALA A 81 -0.50 7.99 -18.57
N SER A 82 -0.38 6.66 -18.54
CA SER A 82 -0.30 5.85 -19.75
C SER A 82 -1.28 4.69 -19.60
N THR A 83 -2.55 5.04 -19.52
CA THR A 83 -3.64 4.17 -19.97
C THR A 83 -4.02 4.65 -21.36
N ALA A 84 -3.34 4.06 -22.36
CA ALA A 84 -3.76 4.12 -23.74
C ALA A 84 -5.09 3.35 -23.93
N ALA A 85 -5.83 3.78 -24.96
CA ALA A 85 -7.02 3.18 -25.58
C ALA A 85 -8.40 3.60 -25.02
N VAL A 86 -8.88 4.76 -25.48
CA VAL A 86 -10.16 4.80 -26.20
C VAL A 86 -9.92 5.50 -27.53
N GLN A 87 -10.06 4.73 -28.60
CA GLN A 87 -10.27 5.23 -29.95
C GLN A 87 -11.78 5.16 -30.16
N VAL A 88 -12.46 6.29 -30.36
CA VAL A 88 -13.67 6.35 -31.21
C VAL A 88 -13.93 7.80 -31.65
N THR A 89 -13.54 8.04 -32.90
CA THR A 89 -14.13 8.90 -33.94
C THR A 89 -15.06 10.05 -33.53
N SER A 90 -14.72 11.26 -33.96
CA SER A 90 -15.61 12.10 -34.77
C SER A 90 -14.83 13.08 -35.63
#